data_AF-A0A7W0UQY5-F1
#
_entry.id   AF-A0A7W0UQY5-F1
#
_cell.length_a   1.000
_cell.length_b   1.000
_cell.length_c   1.000
_cell.angle_alpha   90.00
_cell.angle_beta   90.00
_cell.angle_gamma   90.00
#
_symmetry.space_group_name_H-M   'P 1'
#
loop_
_entity.id
_entity.type
_entity.pdbx_description
1 polymer ?
#
loop_
_entity_poly.entity_id
_entity_poly.type
_entity_poly.pdbx_seq_one_letter_code
_entity_poly.pdbx_strand_id
1 'polypeptide(L)'
;ELIVLSGEIGGDAEEQAAEYIGEHVTKPVVAYIAGFTAQPGKTMGHAGAIVSGSKGTAAAKAEALEAGGVRVGRTPTEVAEIAVALVTDLA
;
A
#
# COMPACT_ATOMS: atom_id res chain seq x y z
N GLU A 1 4.09 -17.46 -5.22
CA GLU A 1 4.82 -16.65 -6.21
C GLU A 1 4.82 -15.18 -5.80
N LEU A 2 3.67 -14.54 -5.53
CA LEU A 2 3.60 -13.13 -5.11
C LEU A 2 2.33 -12.85 -4.27
N ILE A 3 2.35 -11.81 -3.43
CA ILE A 3 1.15 -11.20 -2.83
C ILE A 3 1.00 -9.78 -3.41
N VAL A 4 -0.23 -9.43 -3.83
CA VAL A 4 -0.59 -8.06 -4.20
C VAL A 4 -1.55 -7.51 -3.16
N LEU A 5 -1.14 -6.45 -2.45
CA LEU A 5 -1.97 -5.72 -1.49
C LEU A 5 -2.62 -4.52 -2.19
N SER A 6 -3.93 -4.35 -2.07
CA SER A 6 -4.63 -3.17 -2.57
C SER A 6 -5.37 -2.50 -1.43
N GLY A 7 -4.90 -1.33 -1.03
CA GLY A 7 -5.45 -0.50 0.03
C GLY A 7 -6.03 0.81 -0.46
N GLU A 8 -6.54 1.61 0.47
CA GLU A 8 -7.02 2.98 0.23
C GLU A 8 -6.63 3.91 1.37
N ILE A 9 -6.77 5.23 1.19
CA ILE A 9 -6.64 6.18 2.30
C ILE A 9 -7.67 5.91 3.40
N GLY A 10 -7.32 6.29 4.62
CA GLY A 10 -8.15 6.16 5.81
C GLY A 10 -7.78 4.99 6.70
N GLY A 11 -8.05 5.14 8.01
CA GLY A 11 -7.63 4.15 9.01
C GLY A 11 -6.12 3.91 9.06
N ASP A 12 -5.69 2.81 9.67
CA ASP A 12 -4.29 2.44 9.91
C ASP A 12 -3.97 0.98 9.53
N ALA A 13 -4.87 0.33 8.77
CA ALA A 13 -4.79 -1.10 8.46
C ALA A 13 -3.53 -1.47 7.68
N GLU A 14 -3.12 -0.65 6.71
CA GLU A 14 -1.93 -0.88 5.90
C GLU A 14 -0.64 -0.67 6.68
N GLU A 15 -0.64 0.24 7.65
CA GLU A 15 0.46 0.40 8.60
C GLU A 15 0.60 -0.84 9.50
N GLN A 16 -0.51 -1.39 10.02
CA GLN A 16 -0.50 -2.66 10.75
C GLN A 16 -0.09 -3.84 9.85
N ALA A 17 -0.52 -3.82 8.58
CA ALA A 17 -0.11 -4.84 7.61
C ALA A 17 1.39 -4.78 7.33
N ALA A 18 2.00 -3.59 7.29
CA ALA A 18 3.44 -3.44 7.11
C ALA A 18 4.24 -4.10 8.24
N GLU A 19 3.81 -3.90 9.50
CA GLU A 19 4.40 -4.56 10.67
C GLU A 19 4.26 -6.08 10.56
N TYR A 20 3.05 -6.58 10.27
CA TYR A 20 2.82 -8.01 10.11
C TYR A 20 3.64 -8.63 8.96
N ILE A 21 3.75 -7.92 7.83
CA ILE A 21 4.53 -8.37 6.67
C ILE A 21 6.00 -8.52 7.04
N GLY A 22 6.58 -7.51 7.70
CA GLY A 22 7.99 -7.52 8.11
C GLY A 22 8.33 -8.66 9.08
N GLU A 23 7.39 -9.05 9.93
CA GLU A 23 7.59 -10.08 10.95
C GLU A 23 7.27 -11.51 10.47
N HIS A 24 6.28 -11.67 9.61
CA HIS A 24 5.67 -12.98 9.37
C HIS A 24 5.62 -13.42 7.89
N VAL A 25 5.84 -12.50 6.94
CA VAL A 25 5.60 -12.79 5.52
C VAL A 25 6.91 -12.90 4.75
N THR A 26 7.18 -14.09 4.23
CA THR A 26 8.36 -14.38 3.40
C THR A 26 8.09 -14.35 1.90
N LYS A 27 6.81 -14.38 1.51
CA LYS A 27 6.43 -14.23 0.09
C LYS A 27 6.61 -12.76 -0.30
N PRO A 28 7.17 -12.45 -1.48
CA PRO A 28 7.26 -11.08 -1.95
C PRO A 28 5.90 -10.41 -1.98
N VAL A 29 5.87 -9.14 -1.58
CA VAL A 29 4.66 -8.32 -1.55
C VAL A 29 4.88 -7.07 -2.40
N VAL A 30 3.89 -6.75 -3.23
CA VAL A 30 3.74 -5.45 -3.88
C VAL A 30 2.41 -4.85 -3.44
N ALA A 31 2.35 -3.53 -3.29
CA ALA A 31 1.14 -2.85 -2.85
C ALA A 31 0.72 -1.70 -3.76
N TYR A 32 -0.58 -1.41 -3.76
CA TYR A 32 -1.20 -0.20 -4.30
C TYR A 32 -2.02 0.46 -3.19
N ILE A 33 -1.93 1.78 -3.05
CA ILE A 33 -2.81 2.56 -2.18
C ILE A 33 -3.60 3.57 -3.00
N ALA A 34 -4.92 3.43 -3.03
CA ALA A 34 -5.78 4.42 -3.68
C ALA A 34 -5.77 5.75 -2.91
N GLY A 35 -5.76 6.87 -3.63
CA GLY A 35 -5.94 8.21 -3.05
C GLY A 35 -4.68 9.04 -2.86
N PHE A 36 -3.57 8.75 -3.57
CA PHE A 36 -2.39 9.64 -3.62
C PHE A 36 -2.71 11.06 -4.08
N THR A 37 -3.76 11.25 -4.88
CA THR A 37 -4.21 12.56 -5.37
C THR A 37 -5.39 13.13 -4.57
N ALA A 38 -5.74 12.51 -3.43
CA ALA A 38 -6.84 12.98 -2.60
C ALA A 38 -6.54 14.36 -2.03
N GLN A 39 -7.49 15.29 -2.18
CA GLN A 39 -7.35 16.62 -1.62
C GLN A 39 -7.59 16.60 -0.10
N PRO A 40 -6.80 17.35 0.69
CA PRO A 40 -7.02 17.48 2.13
C PRO A 40 -8.45 17.93 2.45
N GLY A 41 -9.03 17.39 3.53
CA GLY A 41 -10.35 17.80 4.02
C GLY A 41 -11.53 17.31 3.18
N LYS A 42 -11.33 16.40 2.21
CA LYS A 42 -12.41 15.75 1.48
C LYS A 42 -12.59 14.30 1.92
N THR A 43 -13.81 13.96 2.32
CA THR A 43 -14.24 12.58 2.51
C THR A 43 -14.42 11.93 1.14
N MET A 44 -13.76 10.79 0.90
CA MET A 44 -13.99 9.99 -0.30
C MET A 44 -15.23 9.09 -0.11
N GLY A 45 -15.68 8.45 -1.19
CA GLY A 45 -16.98 7.74 -1.20
C GLY A 45 -17.14 6.58 -0.20
N HIS A 46 -16.05 5.93 0.24
CA HIS A 46 -16.10 4.89 1.27
C HIS A 46 -16.09 5.48 2.68
N ALA A 47 -16.94 4.97 3.56
CA ALA A 47 -17.06 5.41 4.95
C ALA A 47 -15.76 5.29 5.76
N GLY A 48 -14.83 4.43 5.33
CA GLY A 48 -13.51 4.24 5.95
C GLY A 48 -12.45 5.27 5.54
N ALA A 49 -12.69 6.06 4.50
CA ALA A 49 -11.72 7.02 3.93
C ALA A 49 -11.63 8.33 4.73
N ILE A 50 -11.45 8.22 6.05
CA ILE A 50 -11.25 9.34 6.96
C ILE A 50 -9.75 9.44 7.27
N VAL A 51 -9.14 10.51 6.79
CA VAL A 51 -7.74 10.84 7.09
C VAL A 51 -7.70 11.70 8.36
N SER A 52 -6.96 11.27 9.39
CA SER A 52 -6.82 12.02 10.65
C SER A 52 -5.39 12.53 10.82
N GLY A 53 -5.21 13.84 10.60
CA GLY A 53 -3.88 14.47 10.62
C GLY A 53 -2.96 13.88 9.55
N SER A 54 -1.80 13.37 9.94
CA SER A 54 -0.84 12.70 9.04
C SER A 54 -1.10 11.20 8.86
N LYS A 55 -1.91 10.58 9.74
CA LYS A 55 -2.22 9.14 9.70
C LYS A 55 -3.35 8.83 8.73
N GLY A 56 -3.24 7.69 8.05
CA GLY A 56 -4.21 7.24 7.07
C GLY A 56 -4.11 7.95 5.71
N THR A 57 -3.12 8.82 5.48
CA THR A 57 -2.84 9.32 4.12
C THR A 57 -2.27 8.21 3.25
N ALA A 58 -2.47 8.27 1.93
CA ALA A 58 -1.87 7.30 1.01
C ALA A 58 -0.34 7.32 1.10
N ALA A 59 0.25 8.50 1.31
CA ALA A 59 1.68 8.67 1.49
C ALA A 59 2.18 7.98 2.77
N ALA A 60 1.55 8.22 3.93
CA ALA A 60 1.96 7.58 5.18
C ALA A 60 1.82 6.05 5.13
N LYS A 61 0.75 5.55 4.51
CA LYS A 61 0.55 4.10 4.27
C LYS A 61 1.65 3.51 3.39
N ALA A 62 1.99 4.21 2.31
CA ALA A 62 3.06 3.79 1.41
C ALA A 62 4.42 3.77 2.11
N GLU A 63 4.75 4.82 2.88
CA GLU A 63 6.00 4.89 3.65
C GLU A 63 6.11 3.75 4.66
N ALA A 64 5.02 3.41 5.35
CA ALA A 64 5.01 2.30 6.29
C ALA A 64 5.25 0.95 5.59
N LEU A 65 4.56 0.69 4.48
CA LEU A 65 4.74 -0.52 3.67
C LEU A 65 6.15 -0.61 3.08
N GLU A 66 6.69 0.49 2.55
CA GLU A 66 8.05 0.57 2.02
C GLU A 66 9.11 0.30 3.10
N ALA A 67 8.90 0.81 4.32
CA ALA A 67 9.76 0.50 5.47
C ALA A 67 9.71 -0.99 5.85
N GLY A 68 8.58 -1.66 5.61
CA GLY A 68 8.40 -3.11 5.76
C GLY A 68 8.93 -3.95 4.59
N GLY A 69 9.61 -3.34 3.60
CA GLY A 69 10.19 -4.03 2.45
C GLY A 69 9.20 -4.29 1.30
N VAL A 70 8.01 -3.70 1.35
CA VAL A 70 6.99 -3.81 0.29
C VAL A 70 7.23 -2.74 -0.77
N ARG A 71 7.25 -3.12 -2.06
CA ARG A 71 7.26 -2.13 -3.15
C ARG A 71 5.85 -1.57 -3.34
N VAL A 72 5.69 -0.25 -3.35
CA VAL A 72 4.38 0.41 -3.49
C VAL A 72 4.29 1.14 -4.84
N GLY A 73 3.42 0.67 -5.73
CA GLY A 73 3.12 1.38 -6.98
C GLY A 73 2.11 2.51 -6.75
N ARG A 74 2.30 3.62 -7.46
CA ARG A 74 1.41 4.80 -7.40
C ARG A 74 0.19 4.66 -8.30
N THR A 75 0.22 3.72 -9.24
CA THR A 75 -0.90 3.37 -10.12
C THR A 75 -1.06 1.85 -10.22
N PRO A 76 -2.26 1.35 -10.58
CA PRO A 76 -2.44 -0.08 -10.84
C PRO A 76 -1.52 -0.62 -11.94
N THR A 77 -1.20 0.19 -12.96
CA THR A 77 -0.27 -0.17 -14.03
C THR A 77 1.15 -0.39 -13.48
N GLU A 78 1.63 0.54 -12.67
CA GLU A 78 2.95 0.42 -12.05
C GLU A 78 3.04 -0.81 -11.12
N VAL A 79 1.97 -1.11 -10.38
CA VAL A 79 1.91 -2.34 -9.57
C VAL A 79 2.00 -3.60 -10.43
N ALA A 80 1.34 -3.62 -11.59
CA ALA A 80 1.46 -4.75 -12.52
C ALA A 80 2.89 -4.90 -13.06
N GLU A 81 3.55 -3.79 -13.41
CA GLU A 81 4.95 -3.81 -13.86
C GLU A 81 5.90 -4.33 -12.77
N ILE A 82 5.73 -3.87 -11.52
CA ILE A 82 6.50 -4.36 -10.37
C ILE A 82 6.22 -5.85 -10.11
N ALA A 83 4.96 -6.28 -10.20
CA ALA A 83 4.56 -7.67 -10.01
C ALA A 83 5.24 -8.59 -11.03
N VAL A 84 5.24 -8.20 -12.32
CA VAL A 84 5.91 -8.96 -13.38
C VAL A 84 7.41 -9.05 -13.13
N ALA A 85 8.06 -7.95 -12.76
CA ALA A 85 9.49 -7.96 -12.42
C ALA A 85 9.78 -8.92 -11.26
N LEU A 86 9.01 -8.82 -10.16
CA LEU A 86 9.16 -9.71 -9.00
C LEU A 86 9.01 -11.19 -9.35
N VAL A 87 8.01 -11.54 -10.16
CA VAL A 87 7.78 -12.95 -10.52
C VAL A 87 8.86 -13.46 -11.48
N THR A 88 9.38 -12.62 -12.36
CA THR A 88 10.44 -12.99 -13.31
C THR A 88 11.79 -13.18 -12.60
N ASP A 89 12.10 -12.35 -11.61
CA ASP A 89 13.34 -12.47 -10.82
C ASP A 89 13.37 -13.70 -9.88
N LEU A 90 12.21 -14.31 -9.63
CA LEU A 90 12.06 -15.51 -8.80
C LEU A 90 12.16 -16.83 -9.60
N ALA A 91 12.15 -16.74 -10.93
CA ALA A 91 12.20 -17.88 -11.85
C ALA A 91 13.65 -18.20 -12.28
#